data_AF-A0A7X8JIJ0-F1
#
_entry.id   AF-A0A7X8JIJ0-F1
#
_cell.length_a   1.000
_cell.length_b   1.000
_cell.length_c   1.000
_cell.angle_alpha   90.00
_cell.angle_beta   90.00
_cell.angle_gamma   90.00
#
_symmetry.space_group_name_H-M   'P 1'
#
loop_
_entity.id
_entity.type
_entity.pdbx_description
1 polymer ?
#
loop_
_entity_poly.entity_id
_entity_poly.type
_entity_poly.pdbx_seq_one_letter_code
_entity_poly.pdbx_strand_id
1 'polypeptide(L)'
;MNRNHDYEFIKHIKGLGLHAYFVTIDQRIQHWHGEVEVLYVLQGSVWLSLGTENILLNRGDIFVVNHFEIHSLRQTGEGNLLFVIQFTPTFCKRYFSDLQYIRFSERHLRHGQQDSRWPAVRQVLLDVIRTFADSKPNSQFLLMALLNTLVFTLLSELPYKITAQKEIDSYESNLDRLNRILLYINNNAAYKITLEDLARREGLSTFYLSHFIRKHLGISYQKYLAQVRLSLAANMLSTTNKSISSIAIESGFSDIKYLNRHFGETYGCRPAEYRLKNKKTDPPAISVFIGSSRELSLTNEVLQKLIEELTP
;
A
#
# COMPACT_ATOMS: atom_id res chain seq x y z
N MET A 1 3.64 9.20 -15.27
CA MET A 1 2.76 9.76 -14.21
C MET A 1 3.18 9.09 -12.91
N ASN A 2 3.94 9.80 -12.07
CA ASN A 2 4.49 9.28 -10.82
C ASN A 2 3.57 9.69 -9.67
N ARG A 3 3.03 8.72 -8.94
CA ARG A 3 2.11 8.94 -7.83
C ARG A 3 2.81 8.49 -6.56
N ASN A 4 3.09 9.41 -5.64
CA ASN A 4 3.77 9.05 -4.40
C ASN A 4 2.81 8.48 -3.35
N HIS A 5 1.50 8.65 -3.54
CA HIS A 5 0.46 8.05 -2.72
C HIS A 5 -0.76 7.76 -3.62
N ASP A 6 -1.39 6.61 -3.45
CA ASP A 6 -2.42 6.14 -4.36
C ASP A 6 -3.62 5.52 -3.66
N TYR A 7 -4.82 5.86 -4.14
CA TYR A 7 -5.93 4.93 -4.06
C TYR A 7 -5.66 3.77 -5.01
N GLU A 8 -5.48 2.57 -4.47
CA GLU A 8 -5.23 1.39 -5.29
C GLU A 8 -6.56 0.77 -5.72
N PHE A 9 -6.73 0.62 -7.04
CA PHE A 9 -7.85 -0.15 -7.57
C PHE A 9 -7.47 -1.63 -7.53
N ILE A 10 -8.10 -2.36 -6.61
CA ILE A 10 -7.90 -3.80 -6.50
C ILE A 10 -8.69 -4.51 -7.60
N LYS A 11 -7.98 -5.26 -8.45
CA LYS A 11 -8.61 -6.08 -9.49
C LYS A 11 -9.00 -7.43 -8.91
N HIS A 12 -10.26 -7.51 -8.47
CA HIS A 12 -10.85 -8.73 -7.96
C HIS A 12 -10.91 -9.86 -9.00
N ILE A 13 -10.81 -11.11 -8.52
CA ILE A 13 -11.22 -12.30 -9.26
C ILE A 13 -12.67 -12.06 -9.70
N LYS A 14 -12.88 -12.11 -11.02
CA LYS A 14 -14.04 -11.52 -11.72
C LYS A 14 -15.37 -11.82 -11.00
N GLY A 15 -15.96 -10.80 -10.39
CA GLY A 15 -17.28 -10.85 -9.75
C GLY A 15 -17.33 -11.31 -8.29
N LEU A 16 -16.20 -11.70 -7.68
CA LEU A 16 -16.18 -12.26 -6.32
C LEU A 16 -15.96 -11.21 -5.21
N GLY A 17 -15.41 -10.05 -5.56
CA GLY A 17 -14.98 -9.07 -4.55
C GLY A 17 -13.81 -9.58 -3.68
N LEU A 18 -13.03 -10.52 -4.22
CA LEU A 18 -11.86 -11.14 -3.61
C LEU A 18 -10.68 -11.03 -4.58
N HIS A 19 -9.52 -10.66 -4.07
CA HIS A 19 -8.22 -10.70 -4.74
C HIS A 19 -7.23 -11.42 -3.82
N ALA A 20 -6.42 -12.32 -4.38
CA ALA A 20 -5.41 -13.04 -3.62
C ALA A 20 -4.18 -13.24 -4.51
N TYR A 21 -2.98 -13.03 -3.96
CA TYR A 21 -1.75 -13.07 -4.73
C TYR A 21 -0.51 -13.24 -3.83
N PHE A 22 0.58 -13.67 -4.47
CA PHE A 22 1.91 -13.74 -3.85
C PHE A 22 2.73 -12.53 -4.24
N VAL A 23 3.49 -11.98 -3.30
CA VAL A 23 4.27 -10.77 -3.56
C VAL A 23 5.57 -10.75 -2.76
N THR A 24 6.64 -10.32 -3.42
CA THR A 24 7.86 -9.85 -2.75
C THR A 24 7.82 -8.32 -2.68
N ILE A 25 8.09 -7.77 -1.50
CA ILE A 25 8.11 -6.33 -1.26
C ILE A 25 9.57 -5.86 -1.26
N ASP A 26 9.95 -4.97 -2.18
CA ASP A 26 11.13 -4.12 -2.00
C ASP A 26 10.68 -2.79 -1.36
N GLN A 27 9.82 -2.06 -2.06
CA GLN A 27 9.12 -0.92 -1.50
C GLN A 27 7.67 -0.90 -1.98
N ARG A 28 6.72 -0.57 -1.12
CA ARG A 28 5.31 -0.32 -1.44
C ARG A 28 4.94 0.97 -0.75
N ILE A 29 4.85 2.03 -1.55
CA ILE A 29 4.57 3.38 -1.08
C ILE A 29 3.20 3.48 -0.40
N GLN A 30 2.96 4.60 0.26
CA GLN A 30 1.74 4.82 1.02
C GLN A 30 0.49 4.77 0.12
N HIS A 31 -0.46 3.89 0.44
CA HIS A 31 -1.68 3.69 -0.32
C HIS A 31 -2.85 3.33 0.60
N TRP A 32 -4.06 3.35 0.05
CA TRP A 32 -5.27 2.87 0.70
C TRP A 32 -6.25 2.35 -0.36
N HIS A 33 -7.16 1.49 0.07
CA HIS A 33 -8.17 0.88 -0.78
C HIS A 33 -9.39 0.49 0.05
N GLY A 34 -10.54 0.24 -0.59
CA GLY A 34 -11.81 -0.05 0.09
C GLY A 34 -11.93 -1.48 0.63
N GLU A 35 -10.93 -2.31 0.37
CA GLU A 35 -10.85 -3.71 0.76
C GLU A 35 -10.26 -3.85 2.17
N VAL A 36 -10.73 -4.85 2.90
CA VAL A 36 -9.96 -5.40 4.03
C VAL A 36 -8.81 -6.22 3.45
N GLU A 37 -7.60 -6.02 3.96
CA GLU A 37 -6.41 -6.74 3.51
C GLU A 37 -5.85 -7.62 4.63
N VAL A 38 -5.50 -8.85 4.31
CA VAL A 38 -4.84 -9.81 5.21
C VAL A 38 -3.46 -10.11 4.64
N LEU A 39 -2.43 -9.72 5.37
CA LEU A 39 -1.03 -9.95 5.06
C LEU A 39 -0.56 -11.21 5.81
N TYR A 40 0.00 -12.19 5.11
CA TYR A 40 0.62 -13.37 5.72
C TYR A 40 2.07 -13.50 5.25
N VAL A 41 3.03 -13.35 6.17
CA VAL A 41 4.46 -13.42 5.85
C VAL A 41 4.91 -14.87 5.79
N LEU A 42 5.19 -15.37 4.59
CA LEU A 42 5.59 -16.77 4.36
C LEU A 42 7.09 -16.97 4.55
N GLN A 43 7.89 -15.96 4.18
CA GLN A 43 9.35 -15.97 4.30
C GLN A 43 9.87 -14.58 4.71
N GLY A 44 10.95 -14.58 5.50
CA GLY A 44 11.69 -13.39 5.90
C GLY A 44 10.87 -12.40 6.73
N SER A 45 11.04 -11.11 6.43
CA SER A 45 10.44 -10.03 7.21
C SER A 45 10.13 -8.78 6.37
N VAL A 46 9.13 -8.00 6.79
CA VAL A 46 8.74 -6.73 6.16
C VAL A 46 8.37 -5.69 7.22
N TRP A 47 8.68 -4.42 6.96
CA TRP A 47 8.16 -3.31 7.75
C TRP A 47 6.82 -2.85 7.20
N LEU A 48 5.77 -2.93 8.01
CA LEU A 48 4.46 -2.31 7.76
C LEU A 48 4.41 -0.95 8.47
N SER A 49 4.02 0.10 7.76
CA SER A 49 3.79 1.42 8.37
C SER A 49 2.31 1.80 8.28
N LEU A 50 1.72 2.16 9.41
CA LEU A 50 0.32 2.58 9.57
C LEU A 50 0.31 3.99 10.16
N GLY A 51 0.20 5.00 9.30
CA GLY A 51 0.37 6.40 9.73
C GLY A 51 1.76 6.64 10.35
N THR A 52 1.83 6.83 11.67
CA THR A 52 3.08 7.06 12.40
C THR A 52 3.68 5.79 13.01
N GLU A 53 2.93 4.69 13.04
CA GLU A 53 3.41 3.42 13.61
C GLU A 53 4.20 2.64 12.56
N ASN A 54 5.30 2.02 12.99
CA ASN A 54 6.08 1.08 12.19
C ASN A 54 6.11 -0.26 12.91
N ILE A 55 5.66 -1.30 12.23
CA ILE A 55 5.51 -2.65 12.76
C ILE A 55 6.39 -3.58 11.94
N LEU A 56 7.25 -4.36 12.62
CA LEU A 56 8.01 -5.43 11.99
C LEU A 56 7.13 -6.68 11.93
N LEU A 57 6.87 -7.19 10.73
CA LEU A 57 6.21 -8.47 10.51
C LEU A 57 7.28 -9.51 10.14
N ASN A 58 7.32 -10.61 10.89
CA ASN A 58 8.28 -11.70 10.68
C ASN A 58 7.60 -12.92 10.06
N ARG A 59 8.40 -13.89 9.60
CA ARG A 59 7.91 -15.16 9.07
C ARG A 59 6.87 -15.80 10.00
N GLY A 60 5.71 -16.07 9.42
CA GLY A 60 4.55 -16.64 10.07
C GLY A 60 3.55 -15.61 10.57
N ASP A 61 3.92 -14.34 10.74
CA ASP A 61 3.00 -13.32 11.23
C ASP A 61 1.86 -13.08 10.24
N ILE A 62 0.67 -12.85 10.80
CA ILE A 62 -0.53 -12.43 10.08
C ILE A 62 -0.89 -11.03 10.55
N PHE A 63 -1.22 -10.14 9.62
CA PHE A 63 -1.69 -8.80 9.93
C PHE A 63 -2.95 -8.47 9.14
N VAL A 64 -3.96 -7.91 9.81
CA VAL A 64 -5.20 -7.44 9.16
C VAL A 64 -5.16 -5.92 9.03
N VAL A 65 -5.24 -5.40 7.80
CA VAL A 65 -5.40 -3.98 7.50
C VAL A 65 -6.89 -3.69 7.28
N ASN A 66 -7.44 -2.70 7.99
CA ASN A 66 -8.85 -2.36 7.85
C ASN A 66 -9.12 -1.69 6.49
N HIS A 67 -10.36 -1.80 6.01
CA HIS A 67 -10.77 -1.06 4.82
C HIS A 67 -10.52 0.44 4.97
N PHE A 68 -10.06 1.07 3.90
CA PHE A 68 -9.71 2.48 3.82
C PHE A 68 -8.54 2.93 4.72
N GLU A 69 -7.81 2.01 5.34
CA GLU A 69 -6.66 2.37 6.18
C GLU A 69 -5.42 2.66 5.33
N ILE A 70 -4.78 3.80 5.59
CA ILE A 70 -3.58 4.21 4.86
C ILE A 70 -2.36 3.45 5.39
N HIS A 71 -1.66 2.74 4.52
CA HIS A 71 -0.55 1.89 4.88
C HIS A 71 0.56 1.85 3.81
N SER A 72 1.75 1.38 4.20
CA SER A 72 2.89 1.15 3.31
C SER A 72 3.71 -0.05 3.78
N LEU A 73 4.40 -0.71 2.86
CA LEU A 73 5.27 -1.85 3.16
C LEU A 73 6.67 -1.56 2.62
N ARG A 74 7.72 -1.94 3.34
CA ARG A 74 9.10 -1.85 2.85
C ARG A 74 9.90 -3.05 3.29
N GLN A 75 10.82 -3.50 2.45
CA GLN A 75 11.73 -4.58 2.80
C GLN A 75 12.53 -4.26 4.05
N THR A 76 12.96 -5.31 4.72
CA THR A 76 14.01 -5.25 5.73
C THR A 76 15.37 -5.44 5.05
N GLY A 77 16.39 -5.87 5.81
CA GLY A 77 17.65 -6.36 5.22
C GLY A 77 17.58 -7.80 4.70
N GLU A 78 16.41 -8.45 4.80
CA GLU A 78 16.17 -9.84 4.42
C GLU A 78 15.23 -9.92 3.22
N GLY A 79 15.34 -10.98 2.41
CA GLY A 79 14.34 -11.28 1.39
C GLY A 79 13.00 -11.62 2.04
N ASN A 80 11.89 -11.35 1.37
CA ASN A 80 10.55 -11.59 1.91
C ASN A 80 9.60 -12.17 0.85
N LEU A 81 8.62 -12.95 1.31
CA LEU A 81 7.52 -13.44 0.49
C LEU A 81 6.24 -13.38 1.32
N LEU A 82 5.22 -12.72 0.79
CA LEU A 82 3.91 -12.60 1.41
C LEU A 82 2.84 -13.28 0.55
N PHE A 83 1.85 -13.86 1.21
CA PHE A 83 0.53 -14.10 0.63
C PHE A 83 -0.40 -12.98 1.10
N VAL A 84 -1.09 -12.35 0.17
CA VAL A 84 -2.00 -11.24 0.45
C VAL A 84 -3.40 -11.62 -0.01
N ILE A 85 -4.39 -11.42 0.85
CA ILE A 85 -5.82 -11.50 0.51
C ILE A 85 -6.43 -10.12 0.69
N GLN A 86 -7.13 -9.62 -0.32
CA GLN A 86 -7.91 -8.40 -0.26
C GLN A 86 -9.37 -8.73 -0.59
N PHE A 87 -10.32 -8.28 0.21
CA PHE A 87 -11.74 -8.48 -0.08
C PHE A 87 -12.57 -7.24 0.24
N THR A 88 -13.56 -6.94 -0.61
CA THR A 88 -14.50 -5.84 -0.35
C THR A 88 -15.44 -6.26 0.77
N PRO A 89 -15.63 -5.47 1.84
CA PRO A 89 -16.55 -5.85 2.92
C PRO A 89 -18.02 -5.92 2.46
N THR A 90 -18.34 -5.44 1.25
CA THR A 90 -19.69 -5.51 0.68
C THR A 90 -20.01 -6.87 0.03
N PHE A 91 -19.04 -7.80 -0.10
CA PHE A 91 -19.25 -9.11 -0.72
C PHE A 91 -20.35 -9.92 -0.02
N CYS A 92 -20.51 -9.74 1.29
CA CYS A 92 -21.49 -10.43 2.12
C CYS A 92 -22.74 -9.58 2.43
N LYS A 93 -22.90 -8.39 1.83
CA LYS A 93 -23.94 -7.41 2.20
C LYS A 93 -25.36 -7.98 2.23
N ARG A 94 -25.63 -9.01 1.41
CA ARG A 94 -26.94 -9.68 1.33
C ARG A 94 -27.30 -10.49 2.58
N TYR A 95 -26.33 -10.99 3.33
CA TYR A 95 -26.55 -11.85 4.50
C TYR A 95 -25.85 -11.37 5.77
N PHE A 96 -24.91 -10.43 5.66
CA PHE A 96 -24.26 -9.77 6.78
C PHE A 96 -23.87 -8.34 6.37
N SER A 97 -24.78 -7.38 6.59
CA SER A 97 -24.63 -5.98 6.16
C SER A 97 -23.57 -5.20 6.93
N ASP A 98 -23.21 -5.68 8.12
CA ASP A 98 -22.47 -4.88 9.08
C ASP A 98 -20.95 -4.94 8.86
N LEU A 99 -20.46 -5.86 8.03
CA LEU A 99 -19.02 -6.05 7.79
C LEU A 99 -18.34 -4.77 7.30
N GLN A 100 -19.02 -3.97 6.48
CA GLN A 100 -18.52 -2.67 5.99
C GLN A 100 -18.39 -1.59 7.08
N TYR A 101 -18.85 -1.87 8.29
CA TYR A 101 -18.72 -0.98 9.45
C TYR A 101 -17.77 -1.52 10.52
N ILE A 102 -17.28 -2.74 10.33
CA ILE A 102 -16.42 -3.41 11.30
C ILE A 102 -15.00 -2.88 11.18
N ARG A 103 -14.42 -2.56 12.35
CA ARG A 103 -13.00 -2.22 12.49
C ARG A 103 -12.38 -3.14 13.50
N PHE A 104 -11.44 -3.96 13.04
CA PHE A 104 -10.67 -4.83 13.91
C PHE A 104 -9.69 -4.01 14.76
N SER A 105 -9.48 -4.46 15.98
CA SER A 105 -8.43 -4.03 16.92
C SER A 105 -7.47 -5.20 17.16
N GLU A 106 -6.27 -4.92 17.68
CA GLU A 106 -5.24 -5.95 17.95
C GLU A 106 -4.97 -6.90 16.78
N ARG A 107 -4.63 -6.30 15.62
CA ARG A 107 -4.66 -6.94 14.30
C ARG A 107 -3.38 -7.70 13.92
N HIS A 108 -2.38 -7.70 14.80
CA HIS A 108 -1.13 -8.44 14.60
C HIS A 108 -1.22 -9.78 15.34
N LEU A 109 -1.29 -10.86 14.57
CA LEU A 109 -1.26 -12.23 15.08
C LEU A 109 0.16 -12.75 14.92
N ARG A 110 0.87 -12.89 16.05
CA ARG A 110 2.31 -13.20 16.06
C ARG A 110 2.54 -14.70 16.06
N HIS A 111 3.32 -15.17 15.10
CA HIS A 111 3.74 -16.57 15.07
C HIS A 111 4.74 -16.86 16.21
N GLY A 112 4.56 -17.98 16.91
CA GLY A 112 5.48 -18.46 17.94
C GLY A 112 5.38 -17.77 19.31
N GLN A 113 4.51 -16.78 19.49
CA GLN A 113 4.29 -16.06 20.76
C GLN A 113 3.08 -16.58 21.56
N GLN A 114 2.67 -17.83 21.34
CA GLN A 114 1.45 -18.42 21.94
C GLN A 114 0.17 -17.60 21.67
N ASP A 115 0.12 -16.84 20.57
CA ASP A 115 -1.09 -16.15 20.17
C ASP A 115 -2.16 -17.20 19.82
N SER A 116 -3.14 -17.38 20.71
CA SER A 116 -4.16 -18.43 20.59
C SER A 116 -5.06 -18.25 19.36
N ARG A 117 -5.10 -17.04 18.80
CA ARG A 117 -5.89 -16.66 17.62
C ARG A 117 -5.24 -17.13 16.31
N TRP A 118 -3.91 -17.24 16.31
CA TRP A 118 -3.11 -17.48 15.11
C TRP A 118 -3.42 -18.82 14.41
N PRO A 119 -3.53 -19.97 15.11
CA PRO A 119 -3.74 -21.25 14.45
C PRO A 119 -5.01 -21.30 13.61
N ALA A 120 -6.12 -20.75 14.12
CA ALA A 120 -7.41 -20.76 13.44
C ALA A 120 -7.37 -19.94 12.14
N VAL A 121 -6.87 -18.69 12.22
CA VAL A 121 -6.77 -17.81 11.04
C VAL A 121 -5.81 -18.41 10.01
N ARG A 122 -4.66 -18.91 10.45
CA ARG A 122 -3.67 -19.53 9.58
C ARG A 122 -4.21 -20.72 8.81
N GLN A 123 -4.96 -21.60 9.47
CA GLN A 123 -5.48 -22.79 8.81
C GLN A 123 -6.33 -22.42 7.60
N VAL A 124 -7.21 -21.42 7.76
CA VAL A 124 -8.04 -20.92 6.65
C VAL A 124 -7.18 -20.31 5.54
N LEU A 125 -6.13 -19.53 5.89
CA LEU A 125 -5.22 -18.98 4.89
C LEU A 125 -4.50 -20.05 4.09
N LEU A 126 -4.07 -21.15 4.73
CA LEU A 126 -3.46 -22.29 4.02
C LEU A 126 -4.45 -22.96 3.06
N ASP A 127 -5.71 -23.09 3.46
CA ASP A 127 -6.75 -23.69 2.62
C ASP A 127 -7.10 -22.77 1.42
N VAL A 128 -7.07 -21.45 1.61
CA VAL A 128 -7.17 -20.48 0.51
C VAL A 128 -5.98 -20.61 -0.44
N ILE A 129 -4.75 -20.66 0.08
CA ILE A 129 -3.52 -20.83 -0.73
C ILE A 129 -3.60 -22.11 -1.58
N ARG A 130 -3.97 -23.25 -0.97
CA ARG A 130 -4.13 -24.53 -1.68
C ARG A 130 -5.17 -24.44 -2.77
N THR A 131 -6.34 -23.87 -2.46
CA THR A 131 -7.44 -23.72 -3.42
C THR A 131 -7.06 -22.79 -4.58
N PHE A 132 -6.33 -21.71 -4.27
CA PHE A 132 -5.85 -20.75 -5.26
C PHE A 132 -4.82 -21.39 -6.21
N ALA A 133 -3.90 -22.20 -5.68
CA ALA A 133 -2.89 -22.90 -6.47
C ALA A 133 -3.49 -23.96 -7.42
N ASP A 134 -4.50 -24.71 -6.97
CA ASP A 134 -5.09 -25.83 -7.71
C ASP A 134 -5.84 -25.38 -8.99
N SER A 135 -6.22 -24.10 -9.10
CA SER A 135 -6.77 -23.47 -10.33
C SER A 135 -7.93 -24.23 -11.01
N LYS A 136 -8.68 -25.04 -10.26
CA LYS A 136 -9.80 -25.82 -10.81
C LYS A 136 -10.92 -24.92 -11.34
N PRO A 137 -11.67 -25.32 -12.39
CA PRO A 137 -12.74 -24.50 -12.97
C PRO A 137 -13.82 -24.04 -11.99
N ASN A 138 -14.09 -24.81 -10.94
CA ASN A 138 -15.09 -24.54 -9.90
C ASN A 138 -14.50 -23.97 -8.60
N SER A 139 -13.19 -23.67 -8.56
CA SER A 139 -12.48 -23.14 -7.38
C SER A 139 -13.13 -21.88 -6.80
N GLN A 140 -13.81 -21.08 -7.62
CA GLN A 140 -14.53 -19.87 -7.19
C GLN A 140 -15.54 -20.14 -6.06
N PHE A 141 -16.29 -21.25 -6.12
CA PHE A 141 -17.23 -21.60 -5.05
C PHE A 141 -16.51 -21.88 -3.73
N LEU A 142 -15.42 -22.66 -3.80
CA LEU A 142 -14.62 -22.99 -2.63
C LEU A 142 -13.90 -21.76 -2.08
N LEU A 143 -13.38 -20.87 -2.93
CA LEU A 143 -12.79 -19.60 -2.51
C LEU A 143 -13.80 -18.72 -1.78
N MET A 144 -15.06 -18.66 -2.23
CA MET A 144 -16.10 -17.89 -1.53
C MET A 144 -16.54 -18.54 -0.22
N ALA A 145 -16.56 -19.87 -0.15
CA ALA A 145 -16.80 -20.59 1.10
C ALA A 145 -15.66 -20.30 2.09
N LEU A 146 -14.41 -20.41 1.66
CA LEU A 146 -13.23 -20.12 2.47
C LEU A 146 -13.12 -18.64 2.86
N LEU A 147 -13.55 -17.71 2.01
CA LEU A 147 -13.64 -16.29 2.37
C LEU A 147 -14.66 -16.07 3.49
N ASN A 148 -15.82 -16.74 3.42
CA ASN A 148 -16.79 -16.70 4.51
C ASN A 148 -16.22 -17.32 5.79
N THR A 149 -15.52 -18.44 5.69
CA THR A 149 -14.81 -19.05 6.82
C THR A 149 -13.78 -18.09 7.39
N LEU A 150 -12.98 -17.43 6.54
CA LEU A 150 -11.96 -16.48 6.96
C LEU A 150 -12.60 -15.31 7.71
N VAL A 151 -13.65 -14.70 7.17
CA VAL A 151 -14.36 -13.60 7.84
C VAL A 151 -14.96 -14.06 9.16
N PHE A 152 -15.61 -15.23 9.20
CA PHE A 152 -16.12 -15.80 10.46
C PHE A 152 -15.00 -15.98 11.49
N THR A 153 -13.87 -16.56 11.09
CA THR A 153 -12.71 -16.76 11.98
C THR A 153 -12.14 -15.43 12.44
N LEU A 154 -11.98 -14.44 11.57
CA LEU A 154 -11.50 -13.11 11.95
C LEU A 154 -12.42 -12.45 12.97
N LEU A 155 -13.75 -12.53 12.78
CA LEU A 155 -14.73 -11.97 13.72
C LEU A 155 -14.77 -12.74 15.05
N SER A 156 -14.45 -14.03 15.04
CA SER A 156 -14.44 -14.85 16.26
C SER A 156 -13.16 -14.65 17.08
N GLU A 157 -12.03 -14.44 16.41
CA GLU A 157 -10.71 -14.43 17.03
C GLU A 157 -10.19 -13.02 17.32
N LEU A 158 -10.54 -12.02 16.50
CA LEU A 158 -10.02 -10.66 16.67
C LEU A 158 -11.05 -9.77 17.35
N PRO A 159 -10.65 -8.96 18.35
CA PRO A 159 -11.53 -7.96 18.91
C PRO A 159 -11.87 -6.94 17.83
N TYR A 160 -13.14 -6.54 17.73
CA TYR A 160 -13.58 -5.55 16.76
C TYR A 160 -14.65 -4.63 17.36
N LYS A 161 -14.85 -3.49 16.70
CA LYS A 161 -15.97 -2.59 16.96
C LYS A 161 -16.79 -2.38 15.70
N ILE A 162 -18.10 -2.24 15.88
CA ILE A 162 -18.99 -1.73 14.84
C ILE A 162 -18.95 -0.21 14.93
N THR A 163 -18.48 0.42 13.86
CA THR A 163 -18.38 1.87 13.75
C THR A 163 -19.70 2.42 13.20
N ALA A 164 -20.14 3.60 13.63
CA ALA A 164 -21.37 4.17 13.09
C ALA A 164 -21.23 4.39 11.57
N GLN A 165 -22.28 4.09 10.80
CA GLN A 165 -22.34 4.33 9.35
C GLN A 165 -21.84 5.74 8.98
N LYS A 166 -22.31 6.76 9.71
CA LYS A 166 -21.94 8.16 9.51
C LYS A 166 -20.44 8.42 9.66
N GLU A 167 -19.76 7.70 10.57
CA GLU A 167 -18.31 7.81 10.75
C GLU A 167 -17.55 7.15 9.60
N ILE A 168 -18.01 6.00 9.12
CA ILE A 168 -17.45 5.33 7.94
C ILE A 168 -17.63 6.19 6.70
N ASP A 169 -18.84 6.68 6.43
CA ASP A 169 -19.13 7.58 5.30
C ASP A 169 -18.26 8.85 5.35
N SER A 170 -18.10 9.42 6.55
CA SER A 170 -17.25 10.59 6.73
C SER A 170 -15.78 10.26 6.46
N TYR A 171 -15.30 9.09 6.88
CA TYR A 171 -13.93 8.64 6.64
C TYR A 171 -13.68 8.39 5.15
N GLU A 172 -14.58 7.70 4.47
CA GLU A 172 -14.55 7.48 3.01
C GLU A 172 -14.54 8.81 2.24
N SER A 173 -15.46 9.72 2.56
CA SER A 173 -15.53 11.05 1.94
C SER A 173 -14.24 11.87 2.14
N ASN A 174 -13.62 11.76 3.33
CA ASN A 174 -12.33 12.38 3.60
C ASN A 174 -11.23 11.75 2.73
N LEU A 175 -11.20 10.44 2.54
CA LEU A 175 -10.21 9.80 1.67
C LEU A 175 -10.41 10.11 0.20
N ASP A 176 -11.64 10.24 -0.27
CA ASP A 176 -11.94 10.73 -1.62
C ASP A 176 -11.40 12.16 -1.81
N ARG A 177 -11.63 13.01 -0.82
CA ARG A 177 -11.06 14.37 -0.80
C ARG A 177 -9.54 14.32 -0.83
N LEU A 178 -8.93 13.49 -0.01
CA LEU A 178 -7.48 13.30 -0.01
C LEU A 178 -6.99 12.87 -1.39
N ASN A 179 -7.62 11.86 -2.00
CA ASN A 179 -7.27 11.37 -3.34
C ASN A 179 -7.31 12.50 -4.38
N ARG A 180 -8.38 13.31 -4.39
CA ARG A 180 -8.49 14.47 -5.30
C ARG A 180 -7.36 15.47 -5.09
N ILE A 181 -7.02 15.77 -3.84
CA ILE A 181 -5.91 16.67 -3.49
C ILE A 181 -4.57 16.10 -4.00
N LEU A 182 -4.28 14.82 -3.72
CA LEU A 182 -3.01 14.20 -4.13
C LEU A 182 -2.89 14.08 -5.64
N LEU A 183 -3.97 13.72 -6.35
CA LEU A 183 -4.03 13.71 -7.81
C LEU A 183 -3.76 15.09 -8.40
N TYR A 184 -4.36 16.14 -7.83
CA TYR A 184 -4.09 17.50 -8.27
C TYR A 184 -2.62 17.87 -8.07
N ILE A 185 -2.05 17.58 -6.90
CA ILE A 185 -0.63 17.85 -6.63
C ILE A 185 0.25 17.08 -7.63
N ASN A 186 0.03 15.78 -7.80
CA ASN A 186 0.82 14.93 -8.70
C ASN A 186 0.80 15.44 -10.15
N ASN A 187 -0.36 15.89 -10.64
CA ASN A 187 -0.52 16.39 -12.00
C ASN A 187 0.02 17.82 -12.20
N ASN A 188 0.18 18.59 -11.12
CA ASN A 188 0.55 20.01 -11.19
C ASN A 188 1.86 20.35 -10.47
N ALA A 189 2.60 19.36 -9.95
CA ALA A 189 3.78 19.57 -9.12
C ALA A 189 4.91 20.35 -9.82
N ALA A 190 5.01 20.23 -11.15
CA ALA A 190 5.97 20.99 -11.97
C ALA A 190 5.67 22.51 -12.01
N TYR A 191 4.44 22.90 -11.69
CA TYR A 191 4.01 24.29 -11.67
C TYR A 191 4.03 24.88 -10.25
N LYS A 192 3.88 26.21 -10.17
CA LYS A 192 3.70 26.91 -8.90
C LYS A 192 2.29 26.66 -8.38
N ILE A 193 2.16 25.65 -7.53
CA ILE A 193 0.96 25.40 -6.73
C ILE A 193 1.21 25.81 -5.28
N THR A 194 0.21 26.45 -4.66
CA THR A 194 0.26 26.86 -3.25
C THR A 194 -0.80 26.12 -2.42
N LEU A 195 -0.65 26.15 -1.10
CA LEU A 195 -1.65 25.58 -0.20
C LEU A 195 -2.96 26.39 -0.26
N GLU A 196 -2.85 27.70 -0.47
CA GLU A 196 -3.95 28.65 -0.66
C GLU A 196 -4.80 28.27 -1.88
N ASP A 197 -4.16 27.93 -3.01
CA ASP A 197 -4.86 27.52 -4.23
C ASP A 197 -5.65 26.22 -4.03
N LEU A 198 -5.03 25.24 -3.37
CA LEU A 198 -5.66 23.96 -3.04
C LEU A 198 -6.82 24.15 -2.05
N ALA A 199 -6.65 25.01 -1.03
CA ALA A 199 -7.68 25.28 -0.05
C ALA A 199 -8.91 25.91 -0.72
N ARG A 200 -8.69 26.90 -1.61
CA ARG A 200 -9.77 27.51 -2.41
C ARG A 200 -10.48 26.48 -3.29
N ARG A 201 -9.73 25.60 -3.95
CA ARG A 201 -10.27 24.54 -4.82
C ARG A 201 -11.18 23.56 -4.08
N GLU A 202 -10.79 23.16 -2.86
CA GLU A 202 -11.58 22.19 -2.06
C GLU A 202 -12.64 22.88 -1.17
N GLY A 203 -12.77 24.21 -1.22
CA GLY A 203 -13.72 24.96 -0.40
C GLY A 203 -13.37 24.97 1.09
N LEU A 204 -12.08 25.00 1.43
CA LEU A 204 -11.56 24.88 2.79
C LEU A 204 -10.72 26.10 3.17
N SER A 205 -10.55 26.32 4.48
CA SER A 205 -9.50 27.22 4.96
C SER A 205 -8.12 26.56 4.80
N THR A 206 -7.07 27.38 4.63
CA THR A 206 -5.68 26.91 4.54
C THR A 206 -5.26 26.18 5.80
N PHE A 207 -5.67 26.68 6.97
CA PHE A 207 -5.43 26.02 8.26
C PHE A 207 -6.03 24.62 8.31
N TYR A 208 -7.30 24.47 7.94
CA TYR A 208 -7.97 23.17 7.93
C TYR A 208 -7.30 22.22 6.94
N LEU A 209 -7.01 22.67 5.71
CA LEU A 209 -6.36 21.84 4.70
C LEU A 209 -4.96 21.37 5.14
N SER A 210 -4.18 22.25 5.77
CA SER A 210 -2.85 21.90 6.30
C SER A 210 -2.96 20.79 7.34
N HIS A 211 -3.88 20.94 8.29
CA HIS A 211 -4.10 19.93 9.32
C HIS A 211 -4.63 18.63 8.72
N PHE A 212 -5.55 18.71 7.77
CA PHE A 212 -6.12 17.57 7.06
C PHE A 212 -5.04 16.75 6.35
N ILE A 213 -4.19 17.38 5.53
CA ILE A 213 -3.08 16.70 4.85
C ILE A 213 -2.14 16.06 5.88
N ARG A 214 -1.74 16.78 6.94
CA ARG A 214 -0.85 16.23 7.96
C ARG A 214 -1.48 15.06 8.71
N LYS A 215 -2.78 15.12 9.01
CA LYS A 215 -3.51 14.06 9.72
C LYS A 215 -3.52 12.76 8.90
N HIS A 216 -3.74 12.86 7.59
CA HIS A 216 -3.87 11.67 6.74
C HIS A 216 -2.54 11.16 6.18
N LEU A 217 -1.59 12.05 5.87
CA LEU A 217 -0.31 11.67 5.28
C LEU A 217 0.83 11.52 6.30
N GLY A 218 0.66 12.02 7.52
CA GLY A 218 1.74 12.11 8.51
C GLY A 218 2.80 13.18 8.19
N ILE A 219 2.72 13.84 7.03
CA ILE A 219 3.66 14.86 6.57
C ILE A 219 2.95 16.15 6.14
N SER A 220 3.67 17.27 6.14
CA SER A 220 3.10 18.55 5.66
C SER A 220 2.92 18.57 4.15
N TYR A 221 2.04 19.45 3.68
CA TYR A 221 1.87 19.74 2.26
C TYR A 221 3.20 20.07 1.55
N GLN A 222 4.05 20.93 2.14
CA GLN A 222 5.32 21.28 1.49
C GLN A 222 6.24 20.06 1.37
N LYS A 223 6.27 19.19 2.37
CA LYS A 223 7.08 17.96 2.34
C LYS A 223 6.56 16.98 1.29
N TYR A 224 5.23 16.78 1.22
CA TYR A 224 4.61 15.96 0.19
C TYR A 224 4.90 16.50 -1.22
N LEU A 225 4.70 17.80 -1.44
CA LEU A 225 5.00 18.45 -2.73
C LEU A 225 6.48 18.28 -3.11
N ALA A 226 7.40 18.49 -2.17
CA ALA A 226 8.82 18.30 -2.41
C ALA A 226 9.13 16.85 -2.81
N GLN A 227 8.52 15.85 -2.17
CA GLN A 227 8.70 14.44 -2.54
C GLN A 227 8.21 14.16 -3.96
N VAL A 228 7.06 14.70 -4.37
CA VAL A 228 6.55 14.52 -5.74
C VAL A 228 7.51 15.15 -6.77
N ARG A 229 7.99 16.36 -6.49
CA ARG A 229 8.96 17.05 -7.34
C ARG A 229 10.29 16.30 -7.42
N LEU A 230 10.76 15.74 -6.31
CA LEU A 230 11.95 14.88 -6.28
C LEU A 230 11.77 13.63 -7.17
N SER A 231 10.62 12.97 -7.10
CA SER A 231 10.32 11.81 -7.96
C SER A 231 10.35 12.19 -9.45
N LEU A 232 9.87 13.39 -9.82
CA LEU A 232 9.98 13.90 -11.19
C LEU A 232 11.45 14.18 -11.57
N ALA A 233 12.22 14.82 -10.69
CA ALA A 233 13.63 15.10 -10.91
C ALA A 233 14.46 13.82 -11.07
N ALA A 234 14.26 12.82 -10.20
CA ALA A 234 14.93 11.53 -10.26
C ALA A 234 14.66 10.82 -11.58
N ASN A 235 13.40 10.83 -12.05
CA ASN A 235 13.06 10.29 -13.36
C ASN A 235 13.81 11.00 -14.49
N MET A 236 13.79 12.34 -14.54
CA MET A 236 14.50 13.11 -15.56
C MET A 236 16.02 12.92 -15.50
N LEU A 237 16.60 12.70 -14.32
CA LEU A 237 18.02 12.43 -14.14
C LEU A 237 18.43 11.08 -14.77
N SER A 238 17.56 10.08 -14.71
CA SER A 238 17.79 8.74 -15.25
C SER A 238 17.45 8.63 -16.74
N THR A 239 16.46 9.39 -17.22
CA THR A 239 15.92 9.23 -18.59
C THR A 239 16.38 10.30 -19.58
N THR A 240 17.01 11.38 -19.10
CA THR A 240 17.40 12.51 -19.97
C THR A 240 18.83 12.99 -19.72
N ASN A 241 19.36 13.74 -20.68
CA ASN A 241 20.65 14.43 -20.58
C ASN A 241 20.54 15.91 -20.19
N LYS A 242 19.36 16.38 -19.75
CA LYS A 242 19.12 17.79 -19.39
C LYS A 242 20.09 18.27 -18.31
N SER A 243 20.42 19.57 -18.27
CA SER A 243 21.23 20.10 -17.18
C SER A 243 20.51 19.95 -15.83
N ILE A 244 21.24 19.85 -14.72
CA ILE A 244 20.63 19.77 -13.38
C ILE A 244 19.79 21.03 -13.09
N SER A 245 20.19 22.19 -13.63
CA SER A 245 19.42 23.43 -13.52
C SER A 245 18.08 23.38 -14.27
N SER A 246 18.06 22.84 -15.50
CA SER A 246 16.81 22.62 -16.25
C SER A 246 15.91 21.63 -15.54
N ILE A 247 16.47 20.52 -15.02
CA ILE A 247 15.69 19.54 -14.25
C ILE A 247 15.09 20.16 -13.00
N ALA A 248 15.82 21.01 -12.27
CA ALA A 248 15.27 21.70 -11.10
C ALA A 248 14.03 22.52 -11.45
N ILE A 249 14.10 23.33 -12.51
CA ILE A 249 12.98 24.17 -12.96
C ILE A 249 11.81 23.31 -13.46
N GLU A 250 12.07 22.33 -14.32
CA GLU A 250 11.03 21.49 -14.93
C GLU A 250 10.36 20.53 -13.93
N SER A 251 11.05 20.15 -12.86
CA SER A 251 10.45 19.41 -11.75
C SER A 251 9.73 20.30 -10.75
N GLY A 252 9.73 21.63 -10.93
CA GLY A 252 9.01 22.59 -10.11
C GLY A 252 9.76 23.11 -8.88
N PHE A 253 11.07 22.88 -8.75
CA PHE A 253 11.89 23.53 -7.72
C PHE A 253 12.14 25.00 -8.10
N SER A 254 12.20 25.87 -7.09
CA SER A 254 12.51 27.29 -7.28
C SER A 254 13.92 27.53 -7.81
N ASP A 255 14.85 26.65 -7.43
CA ASP A 255 16.27 26.75 -7.77
C ASP A 255 16.99 25.42 -7.53
N ILE A 256 18.24 25.37 -8.01
CA ILE A 256 19.10 24.18 -7.91
C ILE A 256 19.57 23.88 -6.48
N LYS A 257 19.67 24.89 -5.60
CA LYS A 257 20.09 24.70 -4.20
C LYS A 257 18.98 23.97 -3.44
N TYR A 258 17.72 24.35 -3.67
CA TYR A 258 16.53 23.72 -3.10
C TYR A 258 16.41 22.26 -3.55
N LEU A 259 16.62 21.99 -4.84
CA LEU A 259 16.70 20.61 -5.36
C LEU A 259 17.81 19.82 -4.66
N ASN A 260 19.05 20.33 -4.69
CA ASN A 260 20.21 19.61 -4.14
C ASN A 260 20.03 19.24 -2.66
N ARG A 261 19.48 20.15 -1.85
CA ARG A 261 19.22 19.88 -0.43
C ARG A 261 18.24 18.72 -0.25
N HIS A 262 17.05 18.80 -0.86
CA HIS A 262 16.02 17.78 -0.70
C HIS A 262 16.44 16.44 -1.33
N PHE A 263 17.18 16.49 -2.43
CA PHE A 263 17.67 15.30 -3.10
C PHE A 263 18.71 14.56 -2.24
N GLY A 264 19.63 15.30 -1.61
CA GLY A 264 20.58 14.73 -0.66
C GLY A 264 19.92 14.13 0.57
N GLU A 265 18.93 14.83 1.14
CA GLU A 265 18.15 14.33 2.29
C GLU A 265 17.37 13.04 1.96
N THR A 266 16.88 12.90 0.72
CA THR A 266 16.00 11.79 0.34
C THR A 266 16.76 10.61 -0.26
N TYR A 267 17.77 10.85 -1.09
CA TYR A 267 18.51 9.82 -1.83
C TYR A 267 19.94 9.61 -1.32
N GLY A 268 20.37 10.33 -0.28
CA GLY A 268 21.71 10.21 0.31
C GLY A 268 22.86 10.63 -0.62
N CYS A 269 22.56 11.25 -1.76
CA CYS A 269 23.56 11.68 -2.75
C CYS A 269 23.08 12.90 -3.52
N ARG A 270 23.99 13.57 -4.26
CA ARG A 270 23.63 14.73 -5.08
C ARG A 270 23.00 14.29 -6.41
N PRO A 271 22.14 15.11 -7.05
CA PRO A 271 21.53 14.82 -8.35
C PRO A 271 22.54 14.40 -9.45
N ALA A 272 23.70 15.05 -9.50
CA ALA A 272 24.76 14.72 -10.46
C ALA A 272 25.35 13.32 -10.22
N GLU A 273 25.55 12.94 -8.97
CA GLU A 273 26.04 11.61 -8.58
C GLU A 273 24.98 10.54 -8.88
N TYR A 274 23.72 10.83 -8.59
CA TYR A 274 22.59 9.95 -8.90
C TYR A 274 22.51 9.63 -10.39
N ARG A 275 22.68 10.63 -11.26
CA ARG A 275 22.72 10.43 -12.73
C ARG A 275 23.87 9.50 -13.15
N LEU A 276 25.06 9.69 -12.59
CA LEU A 276 26.23 8.88 -12.95
C LEU A 276 26.04 7.40 -12.56
N LYS A 277 25.41 7.15 -11.41
CA LYS A 277 25.08 5.80 -10.96
C LYS A 277 24.05 5.11 -11.88
N ASN A 278 23.03 5.83 -12.33
CA ASN A 278 21.92 5.28 -13.12
C ASN A 278 22.16 5.24 -14.64
N LYS A 279 23.25 5.84 -15.15
CA LYS A 279 23.63 5.77 -16.58
C LYS A 279 24.40 4.51 -16.98
N LYS A 280 24.87 3.71 -16.02
CA LYS A 280 25.69 2.49 -16.27
C LYS A 280 24.87 1.20 -16.40
N THR A 281 23.55 1.31 -16.31
CA THR A 281 22.61 0.22 -16.57
C THR A 281 21.78 0.62 -17.77
N ASP A 282 21.54 -0.29 -18.72
CA ASP A 282 20.53 -0.11 -19.76
C ASP A 282 19.27 0.50 -19.15
N PRO A 283 18.58 1.42 -19.85
CA PRO A 283 17.41 2.07 -19.29
C PRO A 283 16.44 0.98 -18.85
N PRO A 284 16.11 0.86 -17.54
CA PRO A 284 15.02 -0.01 -17.17
C PRO A 284 13.81 0.47 -17.95
N ALA A 285 13.22 -0.44 -18.73
CA ALA A 285 11.91 -0.24 -19.31
C ALA A 285 11.01 0.39 -18.24
N ILE A 286 10.41 1.53 -18.57
CA ILE A 286 9.65 2.42 -17.69
C ILE A 286 8.98 1.64 -16.55
N SER A 287 9.63 1.57 -15.40
CA SER A 287 9.01 1.22 -14.13
C SER A 287 8.83 2.53 -13.39
N VAL A 288 7.63 3.08 -13.50
CA VAL A 288 7.15 4.07 -12.54
C VAL A 288 7.48 3.51 -11.15
N PHE A 289 8.20 4.25 -10.31
CA PHE A 289 8.32 3.93 -8.87
C PHE A 289 6.97 4.19 -8.18
N ILE A 290 5.91 3.53 -8.66
CA ILE A 290 4.92 2.87 -7.82
C ILE A 290 5.78 1.82 -7.12
N GLY A 291 5.78 1.76 -5.79
CA GLY A 291 6.74 0.92 -5.07
C GLY A 291 7.02 -0.43 -5.76
N SER A 292 8.29 -0.81 -5.86
CA SER A 292 8.78 -2.05 -6.45
C SER A 292 8.30 -3.28 -5.65
N SER A 293 7.01 -3.56 -5.67
CA SER A 293 6.49 -4.89 -5.34
C SER A 293 6.32 -5.67 -6.63
N ARG A 294 6.85 -6.88 -6.67
CA ARG A 294 6.66 -7.80 -7.79
C ARG A 294 5.60 -8.81 -7.38
N GLU A 295 4.41 -8.70 -7.97
CA GLU A 295 3.44 -9.79 -7.91
C GLU A 295 4.05 -10.99 -8.61
N LEU A 296 4.00 -12.14 -7.95
CA LEU A 296 4.60 -13.37 -8.42
C LEU A 296 3.51 -14.32 -8.90
N SER A 297 3.55 -14.66 -10.19
CA SER A 297 2.94 -15.89 -10.66
C SER A 297 3.86 -17.05 -10.28
N LEU A 298 3.62 -17.66 -9.11
CA LEU A 298 4.33 -18.86 -8.70
C LEU A 298 3.82 -20.06 -9.51
N THR A 299 4.72 -20.94 -9.93
CA THR A 299 4.33 -22.20 -10.55
C THR A 299 3.68 -23.12 -9.52
N ASN A 300 2.83 -24.06 -9.96
CA ASN A 300 2.16 -25.01 -9.07
C ASN A 300 3.14 -25.82 -8.21
N GLU A 301 4.32 -26.16 -8.75
CA GLU A 301 5.38 -26.87 -8.01
C GLU A 301 5.99 -26.02 -6.89
N VAL A 302 6.25 -24.74 -7.14
CA VAL A 302 6.78 -23.82 -6.11
C VAL A 302 5.73 -23.59 -5.03
N LEU A 303 4.46 -23.46 -5.42
CA LEU A 303 3.33 -23.34 -4.49
C LEU A 303 3.18 -24.58 -3.62
N GLN A 304 3.24 -25.78 -4.20
CA GLN A 304 3.15 -27.01 -3.42
C GLN A 304 4.31 -27.16 -2.43
N LYS A 305 5.55 -26.90 -2.87
CA LYS A 305 6.70 -26.94 -1.97
C LYS A 305 6.58 -25.91 -0.84
N LEU A 306 6.07 -24.71 -1.14
CA LEU A 306 5.82 -23.70 -0.13
C LEU A 306 4.73 -24.15 0.86
N ILE A 307 3.65 -24.76 0.37
CA ILE A 307 2.58 -25.31 1.21
C ILE A 307 3.11 -26.44 2.10
N GLU A 308 3.97 -27.31 1.58
CA GLU A 308 4.64 -28.36 2.34
C GLU A 308 5.54 -27.77 3.45
N GLU A 309 6.36 -26.77 3.14
CA GLU A 309 7.20 -26.06 4.13
C GLU A 309 6.37 -25.27 5.18
N LEU A 310 5.12 -24.93 4.84
CA LEU A 310 4.17 -24.25 5.71
C LEU A 310 3.24 -25.24 6.44
N THR A 311 3.33 -26.55 6.21
CA THR A 311 2.54 -27.53 6.97
C THR A 311 3.50 -28.21 7.95
N PRO A 312 3.33 -28.05 9.28
CA PRO A 312 4.23 -28.69 10.25
C PRO A 312 4.22 -30.22 10.15
#